data_AF-A0A5N5DW26-F1
#
_entry.id   AF-A0A5N5DW26-F1
#
_cell.length_a   1.000
_cell.length_b   1.000
_cell.length_c   1.000
_cell.angle_alpha   90.00
_cell.angle_beta   90.00
_cell.angle_gamma   90.00
#
_symmetry.space_group_name_H-M   'P 1'
#
loop_
_entity.id
_entity.type
_entity.pdbx_description
1 polymer ?
#
loop_
_entity_poly.entity_id
_entity_poly.type
_entity_poly.pdbx_seq_one_letter_code
_entity_poly.pdbx_strand_id
1 'polypeptide(L)' 'MSNQEPPESEACCTPLVREPLTEDWAGDLSRMFKALGDPVRLRLLSLVASHEGGEACVCDISDSFDLSQPTISHHLKVLR' A
#
# COMPACT_ATOMS: atom_id res chain seq x y z
N MET A 1 -19.96 -8.57 42.08
CA MET A 1 -18.69 -8.99 41.48
C MET A 1 -19.03 -9.79 40.24
N SER A 2 -19.14 -9.10 39.10
CA SER A 2 -19.31 -9.74 37.79
C SER A 2 -17.93 -9.91 37.19
N ASN A 3 -17.41 -11.13 37.24
CA ASN A 3 -16.28 -11.51 36.39
C ASN A 3 -16.88 -11.92 35.04
N GLN A 4 -16.84 -11.00 34.08
CA GLN A 4 -17.03 -11.34 32.67
C GLN A 4 -15.63 -11.43 32.06
N GLU A 5 -15.15 -12.65 31.85
CA GLU A 5 -13.99 -12.91 31.00
C GLU A 5 -14.33 -12.49 29.55
N PRO A 6 -13.48 -11.71 28.87
CA PRO A 6 -13.69 -11.41 27.46
C PRO A 6 -13.54 -12.72 26.64
N PRO A 7 -14.35 -12.94 25.59
CA PRO A 7 -14.17 -14.11 24.74
C PRO A 7 -12.78 -14.03 24.09
N GLU A 8 -11.92 -14.96 24.49
CA GLU A 8 -10.59 -15.13 23.96
C GLU A 8 -10.68 -15.53 22.47
N SER A 9 -10.26 -14.60 21.60
CA SER A 9 -9.41 -14.89 20.43
C SER A 9 -9.63 -16.23 19.68
N GLU A 10 -10.69 -16.34 18.87
CA GLU A 10 -10.88 -17.47 17.92
C GLU A 10 -10.76 -17.08 16.43
N ALA A 11 -10.03 -16.00 16.10
CA ALA A 11 -9.75 -15.67 14.69
C ALA A 11 -8.30 -15.24 14.42
N CYS A 12 -7.32 -15.78 15.17
CA CYS A 12 -5.92 -15.40 14.99
C CYS A 12 -5.33 -15.91 13.65
N CYS A 13 -5.89 -16.99 13.09
CA CYS A 13 -5.23 -17.74 12.01
C CYS A 13 -6.17 -18.16 10.87
N THR A 14 -7.05 -17.27 10.39
CA THR A 14 -7.64 -17.51 9.06
C THR A 14 -6.50 -17.50 8.05
N PRO A 15 -6.25 -18.60 7.30
CA PRO A 15 -5.18 -18.62 6.34
C PRO A 15 -5.41 -17.51 5.30
N LEU A 16 -4.42 -16.63 5.15
CA LEU A 16 -4.44 -15.49 4.21
C LEU A 16 -4.66 -15.95 2.75
N VAL A 17 -4.29 -17.19 2.45
CA VAL A 17 -4.48 -17.85 1.15
C VAL A 17 -4.82 -19.32 1.37
N ARG A 18 -5.81 -19.82 0.61
CA ARG A 18 -6.27 -21.22 0.67
C ARG A 18 -5.44 -22.16 -0.21
N GLU A 19 -4.81 -21.61 -1.26
CA GLU A 19 -4.01 -22.30 -2.27
C GLU A 19 -2.79 -21.43 -2.65
N PRO A 20 -1.65 -22.04 -3.04
CA PRO A 20 -0.48 -21.28 -3.52
C PRO A 20 -0.79 -20.44 -4.77
N LEU A 21 -0.03 -19.35 -4.96
CA LEU A 21 -0.11 -18.55 -6.19
C LEU A 21 0.34 -19.37 -7.40
N THR A 22 -0.33 -19.17 -8.53
CA THR A 22 0.15 -19.66 -9.83
C THR A 22 1.41 -18.90 -10.24
N GLU A 23 2.22 -19.48 -11.12
CA GLU A 23 3.45 -18.86 -11.61
C GLU A 23 3.18 -17.49 -12.28
N ASP A 24 2.12 -17.41 -13.09
CA ASP A 24 1.70 -16.16 -13.75
C ASP A 24 1.33 -15.08 -12.73
N TRP A 25 0.50 -15.41 -11.73
CA TRP A 25 0.11 -14.47 -10.68
C TRP A 25 1.29 -14.03 -9.83
N ALA A 26 2.19 -14.96 -9.49
CA ALA A 26 3.41 -14.63 -8.76
C ALA A 26 4.28 -13.66 -9.58
N GLY A 27 4.38 -13.87 -10.90
CA GLY A 27 5.08 -12.97 -11.81
C GLY A 27 4.46 -11.57 -11.85
N ASP A 28 3.13 -11.48 -11.92
CA ASP A 28 2.40 -10.21 -11.96
C ASP A 28 2.53 -9.44 -10.65
N LEU A 29 2.27 -10.11 -9.52
CA LEU A 29 2.40 -9.53 -8.18
C LEU A 29 3.84 -9.13 -7.87
N SER A 30 4.84 -9.90 -8.30
CA SER A 30 6.24 -9.55 -8.14
C SER A 30 6.58 -8.21 -8.81
N ARG A 31 6.05 -7.95 -10.01
CA ARG A 31 6.23 -6.65 -10.69
C ARG A 31 5.56 -5.53 -9.91
N MET A 32 4.33 -5.74 -9.42
CA MET A 32 3.62 -4.77 -8.60
C MET A 32 4.37 -4.49 -7.29
N PHE A 33 4.81 -5.52 -6.56
CA PHE A 33 5.55 -5.37 -5.32
C PHE A 33 6.91 -4.73 -5.52
N LYS A 34 7.58 -4.96 -6.65
CA LYS A 34 8.80 -4.23 -6.99
C LYS A 34 8.55 -2.73 -7.16
N ALA A 35 7.41 -2.35 -7.77
CA ALA A 35 6.99 -0.96 -7.83
C ALA A 35 6.62 -0.45 -6.43
N LEU A 36 5.86 -1.18 -5.62
CA LEU A 36 5.41 -0.70 -4.30
C LEU A 36 6.46 -0.78 -3.19
N GLY A 37 7.55 -1.54 -3.38
CA GLY A 37 8.56 -1.80 -2.35
C GLY A 37 9.50 -0.63 -2.02
N ASP A 38 9.27 0.55 -2.61
CA ASP A 38 9.99 1.78 -2.26
C ASP A 38 9.15 2.64 -1.29
N PRO A 39 9.72 3.08 -0.16
CA PRO A 39 8.98 3.82 0.86
C PRO A 39 8.33 5.11 0.34
N VAL A 40 8.98 5.82 -0.59
CA VAL A 40 8.44 7.06 -1.17
C VAL A 40 7.25 6.73 -2.05
N ARG A 41 7.34 5.71 -2.91
CA ARG A 41 6.23 5.27 -3.77
C ARG A 41 5.04 4.76 -2.96
N LEU A 42 5.28 4.00 -1.91
CA LEU A 42 4.20 3.51 -1.05
C LEU A 42 3.47 4.66 -0.34
N ARG A 43 4.21 5.66 0.12
CA ARG A 43 3.63 6.86 0.74
C ARG A 43 2.88 7.73 -0.27
N LEU A 44 3.41 7.90 -1.48
CA LEU A 44 2.72 8.58 -2.59
C LEU A 44 1.38 7.91 -2.89
N LEU A 45 1.36 6.58 -3.05
CA LEU A 45 0.15 5.81 -3.29
C LEU A 45 -0.88 6.04 -2.15
N SER A 46 -0.43 5.95 -0.90
CA SER A 46 -1.30 6.16 0.27
C SER A 46 -1.93 7.56 0.29
N LEU A 47 -1.15 8.60 -0.02
CA LEU A 47 -1.64 9.98 -0.08
C LEU A 47 -2.69 10.19 -1.17
N VAL A 48 -2.46 9.66 -2.37
CA VAL A 48 -3.40 9.73 -3.49
C VAL A 48 -4.68 8.95 -3.19
N ALA A 49 -4.55 7.72 -2.68
CA ALA A 49 -5.70 6.88 -2.32
C ALA A 49 -6.55 7.43 -1.17
N SER A 50 -5.95 8.28 -0.32
CA SER A 50 -6.64 8.93 0.79
C SER A 50 -7.27 10.28 0.42
N HIS A 51 -7.02 10.80 -0.78
CA HIS A 51 -7.65 12.03 -1.26
C HIS A 51 -9.11 11.79 -1.67
N GLU A 52 -9.95 12.82 -1.50
CA GLU A 52 -11.31 12.81 -2.02
C GLU A 52 -11.28 12.62 -3.54
N GLY A 53 -12.03 11.63 -4.05
CA GLY A 53 -12.01 11.28 -5.48
C GLY A 53 -10.84 10.38 -5.91
N GLY A 54 -9.90 10.03 -5.02
CA GLY A 54 -8.79 9.13 -5.33
C GLY A 54 -7.74 9.72 -6.26
N GLU A 55 -7.71 11.05 -6.40
CA GLU A 55 -6.74 11.81 -7.17
C GLU A 55 -6.20 12.98 -6.35
N ALA A 56 -4.93 13.31 -6.53
CA ALA A 56 -4.31 14.44 -5.86
C ALA A 56 -3.46 15.23 -6.86
N CYS A 57 -3.43 16.55 -6.72
CA CYS A 57 -2.52 17.37 -7.51
C CYS A 57 -1.08 17.07 -7.09
N VAL A 58 -0.16 17.04 -8.05
CA VAL A 58 1.28 16.85 -7.78
C VAL A 58 1.83 17.94 -6.85
N CYS A 59 1.29 19.16 -6.93
CA CYS A 59 1.69 20.26 -6.06
C CYS A 59 1.34 19.97 -4.60
N ASP A 60 0.15 19.43 -4.33
CA ASP A 60 -0.36 19.21 -2.98
C ASP A 60 0.37 18.07 -2.26
N ILE A 61 0.83 17.07 -3.01
CA ILE A 61 1.60 15.95 -2.46
C ILE A 61 3.09 16.27 -2.34
N SER A 62 3.63 17.20 -3.14
CA SER A 62 5.07 17.49 -3.15
C SER A 62 5.57 18.02 -1.82
N ASP A 63 4.77 18.85 -1.15
CA ASP A 63 5.11 19.44 0.16
C ASP A 63 5.21 18.39 1.29
N SER A 64 4.70 17.16 1.06
CA SER A 64 4.80 16.06 2.02
C SER A 64 6.17 15.35 2.01
N PHE A 65 7.05 15.71 1.07
CA PHE A 65 8.35 15.06 0.86
C PHE A 65 9.48 16.09 0.79
N ASP A 66 10.63 15.75 1.38
CA ASP A 66 11.88 16.49 1.18
C ASP A 66 12.56 16.00 -0.11
N LEU A 67 11.86 16.11 -1.24
CA LEU A 67 12.30 15.64 -2.55
C LEU A 67 12.00 16.69 -3.61
N SER A 68 12.85 16.73 -4.64
CA SER A 68 12.59 17.56 -5.81
C SER A 68 11.37 17.06 -6.59
N GLN A 69 10.63 17.97 -7.24
CA GLN A 69 9.53 17.60 -8.12
C GLN A 69 9.94 16.59 -9.22
N PRO A 70 11.10 16.73 -9.91
CA PRO A 70 11.57 15.71 -10.86
C PRO A 70 11.69 14.31 -10.26
N THR A 71 12.12 14.22 -8.99
CA THR A 71 12.20 12.95 -8.25
C THR A 71 10.81 12.38 -8.03
N ILE A 72 9.85 13.19 -7.58
CA ILE A 72 8.45 12.77 -7.37
C ILE A 72 7.82 12.30 -8.69
N SER A 73 8.01 13.04 -9.78
CA SER A 73 7.55 12.65 -11.12
C SER A 73 8.12 11.31 -11.57
N HIS A 74 9.40 11.04 -11.27
CA HIS A 74 10.01 9.73 -11.54
C HIS A 74 9.32 8.60 -10.76
N HIS A 75 9.05 8.81 -9.47
CA HIS A 75 8.34 7.84 -8.64
C HIS A 75 6.91 7.57 -9.15
N LEU A 76 6.17 8.62 -9.53
CA LEU A 76 4.82 8.49 -10.10
C LEU A 76 4.84 7.75 -11.45
N LYS A 77 5.85 7.98 -12.30
CA LYS A 77 6.01 7.26 -13.57
C LYS A 77 6.19 5.75 -13.37
N VAL A 78 6.85 5.33 -12.30
CA VAL A 78 7.04 3.91 -11.96
C VAL A 78 5.74 3.26 -11.44
N LEU A 79 4.84 4.05 -10.85
CA LEU A 79 3.55 3.58 -10.33
C LEU A 79 2.43 3.49 -11.38
N ARG A 80 2.67 3.98 -12.60
CA ARG A 80 1.74 3.92 -13.74
C ARG A 80 2.04 2.71 -14.62
#